data_AF-A0A962DJX2-F1
#
_entry.id   AF-A0A962DJX2-F1
#
_cell.length_a   1.000
_cell.length_b   1.000
_cell.length_c   1.000
_cell.angle_alpha   90.00
_cell.angle_beta   90.00
_cell.angle_gamma   90.00
#
_symmetry.space_group_name_H-M   'P 1'
#
loop_
_entity.id
_entity.type
_entity.pdbx_description
1 polymer ?
#
loop_
_entity_poly.entity_id
_entity_poly.type
_entity_poly.pdbx_seq_one_letter_code
_entity_poly.pdbx_strand_id
1 'polypeptide(L)'
;MSKTGLLALLSVAVLTGCFSSSPDKRCAKPKEYQQSTSLPELKIPEGLEVPDRSTAMAVPAPPPADQAGVISDCLDRPPDYFRKEKAAD
;
A
#
# COMPACT_ATOMS: atom_id res chain seq x y z
N MET A 1 -9.96 17.98 -47.24
CA MET A 1 -9.83 17.23 -45.97
C MET A 1 -10.72 16.02 -46.05
N SER A 2 -10.14 14.82 -46.16
CA SER A 2 -10.91 13.60 -46.36
C SER A 2 -11.69 13.24 -45.09
N LYS A 3 -13.01 13.05 -45.21
CA LYS A 3 -13.91 12.66 -44.10
C LYS A 3 -13.44 11.38 -43.40
N THR A 4 -12.76 10.49 -44.13
CA THR A 4 -12.12 9.28 -43.60
C THR A 4 -10.95 9.57 -42.66
N GLY A 5 -10.17 10.62 -42.93
CA GLY A 5 -9.08 11.04 -42.05
C GLY A 5 -9.58 11.63 -40.73
N LEU A 6 -10.69 12.38 -40.77
CA LEU A 6 -11.31 12.94 -39.57
C LEU A 6 -11.86 11.83 -38.65
N LEU A 7 -12.54 10.83 -39.22
CA LEU A 7 -13.08 9.69 -38.47
C LEU A 7 -11.98 8.84 -37.82
N ALA A 8 -10.87 8.63 -38.52
CA ALA A 8 -9.72 7.89 -37.98
C ALA A 8 -9.01 8.65 -36.84
N LEU A 9 -8.97 9.98 -36.89
CA LEU A 9 -8.37 10.80 -35.83
C LEU A 9 -9.25 10.82 -34.57
N LEU A 10 -10.57 10.84 -34.75
CA LEU A 10 -11.55 10.82 -33.66
C LEU A 10 -11.56 9.47 -32.93
N SER A 11 -11.41 8.35 -33.65
CA SER A 11 -11.33 7.03 -33.02
C SER A 11 -10.04 6.86 -32.19
N VAL A 12 -8.89 7.35 -32.67
CA VAL A 12 -7.64 7.31 -31.91
C VAL A 12 -7.71 8.15 -30.63
N ALA A 13 -8.37 9.31 -30.67
CA ALA A 13 -8.54 10.17 -29.50
C ALA A 13 -9.45 9.56 -28.41
N VAL A 14 -10.44 8.75 -28.80
CA VAL A 14 -11.32 8.06 -27.84
C VAL A 14 -10.59 6.89 -27.17
N LEU A 15 -9.66 6.22 -27.85
CA LEU A 15 -8.91 5.09 -27.29
C LEU A 15 -7.80 5.51 -26.31
N THR A 16 -7.27 6.73 -26.40
CA THR A 16 -6.20 7.20 -25.48
C THR A 16 -6.72 7.69 -24.13
N GLY A 17 -8.03 7.92 -23.98
CA GLY A 17 -8.65 8.41 -22.74
C GLY A 17 -8.84 7.35 -21.65
N CYS A 18 -8.83 6.05 -21.99
CA CYS A 18 -9.22 4.98 -21.06
C CYS A 18 -8.04 4.32 -20.30
N PHE A 19 -6.79 4.73 -20.56
CA PHE A 19 -5.58 4.10 -19.98
C PHE A 19 -4.81 4.99 -18.99
N SER A 20 -5.35 6.15 -18.59
CA SER A 20 -4.64 7.10 -17.71
C SER A 20 -4.84 6.91 -16.20
N SER A 21 -5.46 5.82 -15.75
CA SER A 21 -5.35 5.44 -14.33
C SER A 21 -4.05 4.68 -14.14
N SER A 22 -2.96 5.41 -13.88
CA SER A 22 -1.75 4.77 -13.38
C SER A 22 -2.07 4.20 -11.99
N PRO A 23 -2.07 2.87 -11.78
CA PRO A 23 -2.28 2.33 -10.45
C PRO A 23 -1.23 2.94 -9.52
N ASP A 24 -1.65 3.48 -8.37
CA ASP A 24 -0.76 4.14 -7.42
C ASP A 24 0.29 3.11 -6.96
N LYS A 25 1.50 3.21 -7.52
CA LYS A 25 2.60 2.28 -7.24
C LYS A 25 3.01 2.31 -5.77
N ARG A 26 2.48 3.22 -4.93
CA ARG A 26 2.84 3.33 -3.51
C ARG A 26 2.48 2.11 -2.67
N CYS A 27 1.45 1.32 -2.98
CA CYS A 27 1.20 0.08 -2.24
C CYS A 27 2.14 -1.04 -2.70
N ALA A 28 2.56 -1.04 -3.96
CA ALA A 28 3.54 -1.99 -4.50
C ALA A 28 4.99 -1.64 -4.11
N LYS A 29 5.25 -0.47 -3.54
CA LYS A 29 6.58 -0.10 -3.05
C LYS A 29 6.86 -0.83 -1.74
N PRO A 30 7.96 -1.61 -1.66
CA PRO A 30 8.39 -2.21 -0.42
C PRO A 30 8.51 -1.15 0.68
N LYS A 31 8.01 -1.48 1.86
CA LYS A 31 8.14 -0.63 3.04
C LYS A 31 9.26 -1.15 3.92
N GLU A 32 9.91 -0.25 4.64
CA GLU A 32 11.02 -0.59 5.53
C GLU A 32 10.65 -1.68 6.55
N TYR A 33 9.44 -1.60 7.14
CA TYR A 33 8.95 -2.60 8.09
C TYR A 33 8.81 -4.01 7.50
N GLN A 34 8.67 -4.16 6.18
CA GLN A 34 8.55 -5.49 5.55
C GLN A 34 9.86 -6.27 5.54
N GLN A 35 10.99 -5.58 5.74
CA GLN A 35 12.31 -6.21 5.86
C GLN A 35 12.70 -6.46 7.34
N SER A 36 11.82 -6.12 8.29
CA SER A 36 12.09 -6.34 9.71
C SER A 36 12.00 -7.82 10.08
N THR A 37 12.82 -8.23 11.04
CA THR A 37 12.82 -9.59 11.58
C THR A 37 12.09 -9.63 12.92
N SER A 38 11.44 -10.74 13.22
CA SER A 38 10.86 -10.95 14.54
C SER A 38 11.99 -11.11 15.56
N LEU A 39 11.92 -10.34 16.64
CA LEU A 39 12.83 -10.49 17.77
C LEU A 39 12.40 -11.71 18.60
N PRO A 40 13.36 -12.42 19.22
CA PRO A 40 13.04 -13.47 20.17
C PRO A 40 12.38 -12.88 21.42
N GLU A 41 11.68 -13.72 22.15
CA GLU A 41 11.05 -13.32 23.40
C GLU A 41 12.09 -12.90 24.46
N LEU A 42 11.73 -11.90 25.26
CA LEU A 42 12.59 -11.37 26.31
C LEU A 42 12.84 -12.42 27.39
N LYS A 43 14.11 -12.60 27.75
CA LYS A 43 14.50 -13.48 28.86
C LYS A 43 14.53 -12.69 30.15
N ILE A 44 13.88 -13.23 31.17
CA ILE A 44 13.85 -12.62 32.49
C ILE A 44 15.05 -13.17 33.29
N PRO A 45 15.90 -12.31 33.85
CA PRO A 45 17.03 -12.74 34.67
C PRO A 45 16.57 -13.25 36.04
N GLU A 46 17.43 -14.03 36.68
CA GLU A 46 17.20 -14.58 38.01
C GLU A 46 16.82 -13.49 39.04
N GLY A 47 15.82 -13.77 39.87
CA GLY A 47 15.35 -12.85 40.91
C GLY A 47 14.42 -11.73 40.44
N LEU A 48 14.03 -11.68 39.17
CA LEU A 48 13.00 -10.76 38.66
C LEU A 48 11.70 -11.49 38.31
N GLU A 49 10.58 -10.81 38.55
CA GLU A 49 9.25 -11.31 38.20
C GLU A 49 8.90 -11.01 36.73
N VAL A 50 8.05 -11.86 36.16
CA VAL A 50 7.51 -11.70 34.81
C VAL A 50 6.55 -10.50 34.80
N PRO A 51 6.67 -9.57 33.84
CA PRO A 51 5.68 -8.49 33.71
C PRO A 51 4.30 -9.08 33.41
N ASP A 52 3.26 -8.54 34.05
CA ASP A 52 1.88 -8.95 33.77
C ASP A 52 1.52 -8.63 32.31
N ARG A 53 1.03 -9.64 31.58
CA ARG A 53 0.61 -9.55 30.18
C ARG A 53 -0.88 -9.75 29.99
N SER A 54 -1.66 -9.77 31.06
CA SER A 54 -3.13 -9.95 31.02
C SER A 54 -3.84 -8.94 30.12
N THR A 55 -3.31 -7.71 30.01
CA THR A 55 -3.83 -6.64 29.15
C THR A 55 -2.98 -6.40 27.90
N ALA A 56 -2.05 -7.30 27.56
CA ALA A 56 -1.17 -7.11 26.41
C ALA A 56 -1.91 -7.41 25.10
N MET A 57 -1.69 -6.58 24.08
CA MET A 57 -2.13 -6.89 22.71
C MET A 57 -1.12 -7.85 22.07
N ALA A 58 -1.48 -9.14 22.02
CA ALA A 58 -0.67 -10.14 21.36
C ALA A 58 -0.72 -9.99 19.83
N VAL A 59 0.45 -9.98 19.19
CA VAL A 59 0.54 -10.06 17.72
C VAL A 59 0.22 -11.49 17.31
N PRO A 60 -0.75 -11.72 16.41
CA PRO A 60 -1.07 -13.07 15.93
C PRO A 60 0.12 -13.71 15.21
N ALA A 61 0.21 -15.05 15.28
CA ALA A 61 1.17 -15.77 14.48
C ALA A 61 0.92 -15.52 12.97
N PRO A 62 1.98 -15.38 12.16
CA PRO A 62 1.82 -15.23 10.72
C PRO A 62 1.11 -16.47 10.15
N PRO A 63 0.24 -16.29 9.14
CA PRO A 63 -0.37 -17.42 8.47
C PRO A 63 0.69 -18.26 7.74
N PRO A 64 0.38 -19.54 7.44
CA PRO A 64 1.21 -20.37 6.57
C PRO A 64 1.56 -19.65 5.25
N ALA A 65 2.77 -19.86 4.73
CA ALA A 65 3.31 -19.13 3.58
C ALA A 65 2.46 -19.28 2.30
N ASP A 66 1.71 -20.37 2.19
CA ASP A 66 0.74 -20.69 1.14
C ASP A 66 -0.57 -19.88 1.22
N GLN A 67 -0.82 -19.18 2.33
CA GLN A 67 -2.00 -18.35 2.57
C GLN A 67 -1.70 -16.84 2.52
N ALA A 68 -0.47 -16.44 2.18
CA ALA A 68 -0.14 -15.06 1.92
C ALA A 68 -0.86 -14.61 0.64
N GLY A 69 -2.08 -14.08 0.80
CA GLY A 69 -2.92 -13.64 -0.30
C GLY A 69 -2.18 -12.66 -1.21
N VAL A 70 -2.33 -12.85 -2.52
CA VAL A 70 -1.86 -11.90 -3.53
C VAL A 70 -2.67 -10.62 -3.34
N ILE A 71 -2.07 -9.55 -2.80
CA ILE A 71 -2.67 -8.21 -2.85
C ILE A 71 -2.59 -7.76 -4.30
N SER A 72 -3.56 -8.19 -5.12
CA SER A 72 -3.59 -7.90 -6.55
C SER A 72 -3.97 -6.46 -6.83
N ASP A 73 -4.78 -5.85 -5.96
CA ASP A 73 -5.32 -4.50 -6.16
C ASP A 73 -5.12 -3.63 -4.90
N CYS A 74 -4.48 -2.47 -5.10
CA CYS A 74 -4.43 -1.42 -4.09
C CYS A 74 -5.87 -0.96 -3.75
N LEU A 75 -6.18 -0.85 -2.46
CA LEU A 75 -7.38 -0.10 -2.04
C LEU A 75 -7.31 1.34 -2.57
N ASP A 76 -8.48 1.92 -2.84
CA ASP A 76 -8.59 3.31 -3.31
C ASP A 76 -7.88 4.28 -2.35
N ARG A 77 -7.16 5.23 -2.94
CA ARG A 77 -6.40 6.22 -2.19
C ARG A 77 -7.35 7.06 -1.32
N PRO A 78 -7.07 7.24 -0.02
CA PRO A 78 -7.86 8.15 0.79
C PRO A 78 -7.75 9.59 0.25
N PRO A 79 -8.79 10.41 0.36
CA PRO A 79 -8.70 11.81 -0.03
C PRO A 79 -7.62 12.53 0.77
N ASP A 80 -7.02 13.56 0.18
CA ASP A 80 -6.01 14.37 0.86
C ASP A 80 -6.70 15.26 1.90
N TYR A 81 -6.48 14.98 3.19
CA TYR A 81 -7.05 15.74 4.30
C TYR A 81 -6.17 16.93 4.72
N PHE A 82 -4.95 17.04 4.19
CA PHE A 82 -4.05 18.14 4.54
C PHE A 82 -4.32 19.35 3.65
N ARG A 83 -4.53 20.52 4.25
CA ARG A 83 -4.66 21.76 3.50
C ARG A 83 -3.32 22.07 2.85
N LYS A 84 -3.32 22.15 1.51
CA LYS A 84 -2.15 22.60 0.76
C LYS A 84 -2.02 24.10 0.97
N GLU A 85 -1.35 24.48 2.03
CA GLU A 85 -0.86 25.84 2.19
C GLU A 85 0.06 26.12 1.01
N LYS A 86 -0.26 27.12 0.19
CA LYS A 86 0.60 27.51 -0.92
C LYS A 86 1.92 27.99 -0.32
N ALA A 87 3.03 27.39 -0.75
CA ALA A 87 4.36 27.93 -0.47
C ALA A 87 4.37 29.40 -0.94
N ALA A 88 4.70 30.31 -0.03
CA ALA A 88 4.88 31.72 -0.34
C ALA A 88 6.17 31.87 -1.16
N ASP A 89 6.05 32.47 -2.35
CA ASP A 89 7.16 33.05 -3.11
C ASP A 89 7.72 34.30 -2.38
#